data_AF-A0A1B9C0W0-F1
#
_entry.id   AF-A0A1B9C0W0-F1
#
_cell.length_a   1.000
_cell.length_b   1.000
_cell.length_c   1.000
_cell.angle_alpha   90.00
_cell.angle_beta   90.00
_cell.angle_gamma   90.00
#
_symmetry.space_group_name_H-M   'P 1'
#
loop_
_entity.id
_entity.type
_entity.pdbx_description
1 polymer ?
#
loop_
_entity_poly.entity_id
_entity_poly.type
_entity_poly.pdbx_seq_one_letter_code
_entity_poly.pdbx_strand_id
1 'polypeptide(L)'
;MTENIPQKVTGIPVFDFTTFSLAIASLQSNQPFIGEAMPTVMKDAVLPTEPENPPLNEVEVSFLALTVFDVALNKNAPVRVMMLREHWEYTEGRKPSEVDALATLREVFCIDPRAVNIEFRPISS
;
A
#
# COMPACT_ATOMS: atom_id res chain seq x y z
N MET A 1 -14.02 37.60 -4.90
CA MET A 1 -14.35 36.32 -5.57
C MET A 1 -13.32 35.34 -5.07
N THR A 2 -13.75 34.33 -4.30
CA THR A 2 -12.85 33.42 -3.60
C THR A 2 -12.23 32.46 -4.61
N GLU A 3 -10.90 32.51 -4.76
CA GLU A 3 -10.16 31.55 -5.56
C GLU A 3 -10.36 30.15 -4.97
N ASN A 4 -10.83 29.22 -5.80
CA ASN A 4 -10.89 27.80 -5.49
C ASN A 4 -9.45 27.29 -5.36
N ILE A 5 -8.92 27.31 -4.14
CA ILE A 5 -7.72 26.57 -3.79
C ILE A 5 -8.02 25.09 -4.03
N PRO A 6 -7.26 24.37 -4.87
CA PRO A 6 -7.40 22.92 -4.96
C PRO A 6 -7.09 22.35 -3.57
N GLN A 7 -8.10 21.75 -2.94
CA GLN A 7 -7.94 21.03 -1.69
C GLN A 7 -6.87 19.95 -1.90
N LYS A 8 -5.68 20.16 -1.34
CA LYS A 8 -4.76 19.06 -1.02
C LYS A 8 -5.59 18.06 -0.20
N VAL A 9 -5.87 16.88 -0.75
CA VAL A 9 -6.45 15.79 0.04
C VAL A 9 -5.35 15.34 1.01
N THR A 10 -5.41 15.87 2.22
CA THR A 10 -4.47 15.73 3.33
C THR A 10 -4.73 14.44 4.12
N GLY A 11 -3.71 13.60 4.31
CA GLY A 11 -3.54 12.81 5.54
C GLY A 11 -3.55 11.28 5.47
N ILE A 12 -3.89 10.65 4.34
CA ILE A 12 -3.89 9.17 4.24
C ILE A 12 -2.54 8.68 3.69
N PRO A 13 -1.77 7.86 4.43
CA PRO A 13 -0.55 7.22 3.93
C PRO A 13 -0.80 6.46 2.62
N VAL A 14 0.07 6.65 1.64
CA VAL A 14 -0.01 5.97 0.34
C VAL A 14 1.23 5.09 0.17
N PHE A 15 1.00 3.80 -0.07
CA PHE A 15 2.02 2.81 -0.38
C PHE A 15 1.88 2.41 -1.84
N ASP A 16 2.98 2.45 -2.59
CA ASP A 16 2.98 2.18 -4.03
C ASP A 16 3.85 0.97 -4.33
N PHE A 17 3.21 -0.16 -4.62
CA PHE A 17 3.84 -1.45 -4.90
C PHE A 17 3.74 -1.83 -6.39
N THR A 18 3.59 -0.85 -7.28
CA THR A 18 3.57 -1.10 -8.73
C THR A 18 4.94 -1.44 -9.29
N THR A 19 6.02 -0.94 -8.67
CA THR A 19 7.40 -1.28 -9.00
C THR A 19 8.24 -1.38 -7.73
N PHE A 20 9.38 -2.07 -7.78
CA PHE A 20 10.29 -2.21 -6.64
C PHE A 20 10.78 -0.84 -6.12
N SER A 21 11.20 0.07 -7.01
CA SER A 21 11.66 1.40 -6.61
C SER A 21 10.58 2.24 -5.94
N LEU A 22 9.33 2.14 -6.44
CA LEU A 22 8.19 2.83 -5.82
C LEU A 22 7.81 2.20 -4.48
N ALA A 23 7.96 0.88 -4.33
CA ALA A 23 7.73 0.17 -3.07
C ALA A 23 8.71 0.65 -2.01
N ILE A 24 10.01 0.69 -2.32
CA ILE A 24 11.04 1.21 -1.41
C ILE A 24 10.74 2.66 -1.03
N ALA A 25 10.52 3.53 -2.03
CA ALA A 25 10.33 4.96 -1.78
C ALA A 25 9.06 5.24 -0.94
N SER A 26 7.97 4.52 -1.21
CA SER A 26 6.72 4.67 -0.46
C SER A 26 6.84 4.11 0.96
N LEU A 27 7.54 2.99 1.18
CA LEU A 27 7.80 2.46 2.53
C LEU A 27 8.71 3.37 3.35
N GLN A 28 9.75 3.95 2.73
CA GLN A 28 10.65 4.91 3.39
C GLN A 28 9.92 6.19 3.79
N SER A 29 9.12 6.76 2.88
CA SER A 29 8.34 7.97 3.18
C SER A 29 7.25 7.77 4.23
N ASN A 30 6.76 6.54 4.39
CA ASN A 30 5.79 6.16 5.41
C ASN A 30 6.40 5.38 6.59
N GLN A 31 7.72 5.44 6.81
CA GLN A 31 8.37 4.79 7.95
C GLN A 31 7.72 5.09 9.32
N PRO A 32 7.29 6.34 9.63
CA PRO A 32 6.58 6.63 10.88
C PRO A 32 5.25 5.87 11.04
N PHE A 33 4.61 5.50 9.93
CA PHE A 33 3.38 4.72 9.95
C PHE A 33 3.65 3.24 10.13
N ILE A 34 4.53 2.65 9.32
CA ILE A 34 4.77 1.20 9.32
C ILE A 34 5.67 0.74 10.48
N GLY A 35 6.53 1.61 11.00
CA GLY A 35 7.40 1.32 12.14
C GLY A 35 8.24 0.06 11.94
N GLU A 36 8.27 -0.81 12.96
CA GLU A 36 9.01 -2.08 12.96
C GLU A 36 8.33 -3.19 12.16
N ALA A 37 7.08 -3.00 11.73
CA ALA A 37 6.36 -3.97 10.88
C ALA A 37 6.87 -3.96 9.43
N MET A 38 8.09 -3.46 9.21
CA MET A 38 8.73 -3.42 7.90
C MET A 38 8.96 -4.86 7.41
N PRO A 39 8.43 -5.23 6.24
CA PRO A 39 8.59 -6.55 5.64
C PRO A 39 10.07 -6.97 5.52
N THR A 40 10.38 -8.26 5.71
CA THR A 40 11.76 -8.78 5.59
C THR A 40 12.40 -8.46 4.24
N VAL A 41 11.61 -8.47 3.16
CA VAL A 41 12.06 -8.08 1.80
C VAL A 41 12.70 -6.68 1.75
N MET A 42 12.38 -5.81 2.71
CA MET A 42 12.93 -4.46 2.83
C MET A 42 14.11 -4.34 3.79
N LYS A 43 14.29 -5.29 4.72
CA LYS A 43 15.43 -5.26 5.67
C LYS A 43 16.76 -5.37 4.93
N ASP A 44 16.74 -6.03 3.78
CA ASP A 44 17.89 -6.23 2.90
C ASP A 44 17.86 -5.32 1.66
N ALA A 45 16.81 -4.50 1.50
CA ALA A 45 16.65 -3.60 0.37
C ALA A 45 17.54 -2.35 0.52
N VAL A 46 18.84 -2.53 0.29
CA VAL A 46 19.71 -1.43 -0.11
C VAL A 46 19.30 -1.06 -1.53
N LEU A 47 18.98 0.21 -1.82
CA LEU A 47 18.83 0.69 -3.21
C LEU A 47 20.09 0.28 -3.98
N PRO A 48 20.06 -0.75 -4.82
CA PRO A 48 21.30 -1.25 -5.38
C PRO A 48 21.75 -0.26 -6.45
N THR A 49 23.06 -0.04 -6.48
CA THR A 49 23.74 0.80 -7.48
C THR A 49 23.77 0.15 -8.87
N GLU A 50 23.23 -1.05 -9.03
CA GLU A 50 23.29 -1.88 -10.24
C GLU A 50 21.91 -2.41 -10.70
N PRO A 51 21.74 -2.79 -11.98
CA PRO A 51 20.44 -2.97 -12.62
C PRO A 51 19.74 -4.32 -12.30
N GLU A 52 20.30 -5.16 -11.44
CA GLU A 52 19.69 -6.43 -11.01
C GLU A 52 18.69 -6.20 -9.86
N ASN A 53 17.65 -5.40 -10.11
CA ASN A 53 16.46 -5.41 -9.25
C ASN A 53 15.42 -6.34 -9.89
N PRO A 54 15.26 -7.58 -9.41
CA PRO A 54 14.14 -8.40 -9.85
C PRO A 54 12.83 -7.67 -9.50
N PRO A 55 11.85 -7.65 -10.42
CA PRO A 55 10.55 -7.05 -10.13
C PRO A 55 9.90 -7.78 -8.94
N LEU A 56 9.15 -7.04 -8.11
CA LEU A 56 8.33 -7.66 -7.08
C LEU A 56 7.32 -8.60 -7.75
N ASN A 57 7.31 -9.85 -7.35
CA ASN A 57 6.30 -10.80 -7.80
C ASN A 57 5.00 -10.66 -6.98
N GLU A 58 3.94 -11.33 -7.44
CA GLU A 58 2.61 -11.29 -6.81
C GLU A 58 2.61 -11.71 -5.32
N VAL A 59 3.47 -12.65 -4.94
CA VAL A 59 3.61 -13.12 -3.55
C VAL A 59 4.18 -12.01 -2.67
N GLU A 60 5.24 -11.36 -3.15
CA GLU A 60 5.91 -10.28 -2.43
C GLU A 60 5.01 -9.06 -2.30
N VAL A 61 4.35 -8.64 -3.39
CA VAL A 61 3.40 -7.52 -3.37
C VAL A 61 2.24 -7.81 -2.42
N SER A 62 1.72 -9.03 -2.42
CA SER A 62 0.66 -9.44 -1.50
C SER A 62 1.11 -9.40 -0.05
N PHE A 63 2.32 -9.88 0.25
CA PHE A 63 2.87 -9.80 1.60
C PHE A 63 3.04 -8.35 2.07
N LEU A 64 3.54 -7.46 1.20
CA LEU A 64 3.66 -6.03 1.49
C LEU A 64 2.29 -5.39 1.77
N ALA A 65 1.30 -5.63 0.90
CA ALA A 65 -0.03 -5.06 1.01
C ALA A 65 -0.77 -5.51 2.27
N LEU A 66 -0.75 -6.82 2.57
CA LEU A 66 -1.39 -7.37 3.76
C LEU A 66 -0.72 -6.86 5.04
N THR A 67 0.60 -6.70 5.07
CA THR A 67 1.30 -6.10 6.21
C THR A 67 0.85 -4.65 6.44
N VAL A 68 0.69 -3.86 5.37
CA VAL A 68 0.16 -2.49 5.47
C VAL A 68 -1.26 -2.47 6.04
N PHE A 69 -2.13 -3.39 5.60
CA PHE A 69 -3.50 -3.50 6.10
C PHE A 69 -3.54 -3.91 7.58
N ASP A 70 -2.72 -4.87 8.00
CA ASP A 70 -2.61 -5.28 9.40
C ASP A 70 -2.19 -4.11 10.31
N VAL A 71 -1.16 -3.35 9.90
CA VAL A 71 -0.75 -2.15 10.63
C VAL A 71 -1.85 -1.10 10.67
N ALA A 72 -2.58 -0.92 9.55
CA ALA A 72 -3.69 0.00 9.47
C ALA A 72 -4.85 -0.38 10.42
N LEU A 73 -5.17 -1.67 10.54
CA LEU A 73 -6.12 -2.19 11.53
C LEU A 73 -5.65 -1.90 12.95
N ASN A 74 -4.40 -2.27 13.28
CA ASN A 74 -3.83 -2.09 14.62
C ASN A 74 -3.76 -0.62 15.04
N LYS A 75 -3.54 0.29 14.08
CA LYS A 75 -3.51 1.74 14.33
C LYS A 75 -4.87 2.41 14.22
N ASN A 76 -5.91 1.67 13.83
CA ASN A 76 -7.24 2.19 13.50
C ASN A 76 -7.17 3.42 12.57
N ALA A 77 -6.34 3.33 11.52
CA ALA A 77 -6.02 4.44 10.63
C ALA A 77 -6.19 4.03 9.16
N PRO A 78 -6.71 4.92 8.29
CA PRO A 78 -6.87 4.61 6.88
C PRO A 78 -5.52 4.59 6.15
N VAL A 79 -5.43 3.78 5.10
CA VAL A 79 -4.26 3.73 4.18
C VAL A 79 -4.72 3.55 2.75
N ARG A 80 -3.83 3.86 1.79
CA ARG A 80 -4.01 3.52 0.38
C ARG A 80 -2.84 2.68 -0.09
N VAL A 81 -3.15 1.62 -0.83
CA VAL A 81 -2.14 0.76 -1.45
C VAL A 81 -2.40 0.74 -2.95
N MET A 82 -1.41 1.17 -3.72
CA MET A 82 -1.41 1.08 -5.18
C MET A 82 -0.60 -0.13 -5.61
N MET A 83 -1.12 -0.95 -6.52
CA MET A 83 -0.45 -2.14 -7.05
C MET A 83 -0.99 -2.50 -8.43
N LEU A 84 -0.30 -3.35 -9.18
CA LEU A 84 -0.83 -3.88 -10.45
C LEU A 84 -2.11 -4.68 -10.21
N ARG A 85 -3.03 -4.65 -11.17
CA ARG A 85 -4.35 -5.32 -11.04
C ARG A 85 -4.21 -6.82 -10.80
N GLU A 86 -3.27 -7.48 -11.49
CA GLU A 86 -2.97 -8.91 -11.29
C GLU A 86 -2.52 -9.21 -9.85
N HIS A 87 -1.72 -8.33 -9.25
CA HIS A 87 -1.28 -8.49 -7.85
C HIS A 87 -2.43 -8.26 -6.87
N TRP A 88 -3.39 -7.40 -7.20
CA TRP A 88 -4.58 -7.20 -6.38
C TRP A 88 -5.47 -8.45 -6.38
N GLU A 89 -5.73 -9.05 -7.54
CA GLU A 89 -6.51 -10.30 -7.63
C GLU A 89 -5.86 -11.41 -6.79
N TYR A 90 -4.54 -11.54 -6.85
CA TYR A 90 -3.78 -12.48 -6.03
C TYR A 90 -3.91 -12.19 -4.52
N THR A 91 -3.86 -10.91 -4.14
CA THR A 91 -3.92 -10.44 -2.74
C THR A 91 -5.31 -10.60 -2.16
N GLU A 92 -6.34 -10.21 -2.91
CA GLU A 92 -7.75 -10.30 -2.51
C GLU A 92 -8.16 -11.75 -2.25
N GLY A 93 -7.71 -12.69 -3.07
CA GLY A 93 -7.96 -14.12 -2.86
C GLY A 93 -7.25 -14.74 -1.64
N ARG A 94 -6.32 -14.02 -1.00
CA ARG A 94 -5.54 -14.50 0.15
C ARG A 94 -5.70 -13.68 1.42
N LYS A 95 -6.44 -12.58 1.38
CA LYS A 95 -6.65 -11.78 2.59
C LYS A 95 -7.40 -12.63 3.64
N PRO A 96 -7.04 -12.55 4.93
CA PRO A 96 -7.82 -13.17 5.99
C PRO A 96 -9.25 -12.63 6.03
N SER A 97 -10.23 -13.48 6.32
CA SER A 97 -11.65 -13.06 6.41
C SER A 97 -11.92 -11.98 7.45
N GLU A 98 -11.05 -11.86 8.46
CA GLU A 98 -11.11 -10.81 9.48
C GLU A 98 -10.93 -9.41 8.87
N VAL A 99 -10.16 -9.29 7.79
CA VAL A 99 -9.98 -8.01 7.09
C VAL A 99 -11.31 -7.49 6.54
N ASP A 100 -12.15 -8.38 6.01
CA ASP A 100 -13.48 -8.02 5.51
C ASP A 100 -14.47 -7.68 6.63
N ALA A 101 -14.27 -8.25 7.83
CA ALA A 101 -15.11 -7.95 8.99
C ALA A 101 -14.71 -6.64 9.70
N LEU A 102 -13.43 -6.27 9.63
CA LEU A 102 -12.84 -5.17 10.40
C LEU A 102 -12.54 -3.93 9.58
N ALA A 103 -12.72 -3.97 8.25
CA ALA A 103 -12.43 -2.84 7.39
C ALA A 103 -13.31 -2.79 6.14
N THR A 104 -13.32 -1.61 5.55
CA THR A 104 -13.84 -1.39 4.19
C THR A 104 -12.69 -1.23 3.22
N LEU A 105 -12.78 -1.93 2.10
CA LEU A 105 -11.85 -1.88 0.97
C LEU A 105 -12.58 -1.27 -0.23
N ARG A 106 -11.99 -0.26 -0.86
CA ARG A 106 -12.56 0.40 -2.04
C ARG A 106 -11.50 0.73 -3.07
N GLU A 107 -11.73 0.36 -4.33
CA GLU A 107 -10.96 0.90 -5.45
C GLU A 107 -11.28 2.40 -5.63
N VAL A 108 -10.25 3.23 -5.55
CA VAL A 108 -10.30 4.66 -5.85
C VAL A 108 -9.51 4.95 -7.13
N PHE A 109 -9.70 6.15 -7.67
CA PHE A 109 -9.10 6.53 -8.95
C PHE A 109 -7.57 6.31 -8.98
N CYS A 110 -7.11 5.64 -10.03
CA CYS A 110 -5.70 5.47 -10.38
C CYS A 110 -5.46 6.02 -11.79
N ILE A 111 -4.36 6.74 -11.98
CA ILE A 111 -3.98 7.30 -13.29
C ILE A 111 -3.41 6.21 -14.21
N ASP A 112 -2.72 5.21 -13.66
CA ASP A 112 -2.23 4.08 -14.45
C ASP A 112 -3.36 3.04 -14.62
N PRO A 113 -3.82 2.78 -15.86
CA PRO A 113 -4.91 1.85 -16.11
C PRO A 113 -4.58 0.38 -15.77
N ARG A 114 -3.30 0.04 -15.61
CA ARG A 114 -2.85 -1.32 -15.23
C ARG A 114 -2.81 -1.52 -13.72
N ALA A 115 -2.88 -0.43 -12.96
CA ALA A 115 -2.84 -0.46 -11.51
C ALA A 115 -4.23 -0.25 -10.92
N VAL A 116 -4.40 -0.70 -9.68
CA VAL A 116 -5.50 -0.36 -8.80
C VAL A 116 -4.95 0.46 -7.64
N ASN A 117 -5.76 1.37 -7.12
CA ASN A 117 -5.47 2.08 -5.88
C ASN A 117 -6.55 1.71 -4.87
N ILE A 118 -6.17 0.91 -3.88
CA ILE A 118 -7.09 0.34 -2.91
C ILE A 118 -7.02 1.18 -1.64
N GLU A 119 -8.13 1.86 -1.33
CA GLU A 119 -8.30 2.54 -0.07
C GLU A 119 -8.84 1.56 0.98
N PHE A 120 -8.07 1.40 2.05
CA PHE A 120 -8.40 0.57 3.19
C PHE A 120 -8.77 1.46 4.38
N ARG A 121 -9.95 1.24 4.97
CA ARG A 121 -10.41 1.96 6.15
C ARG A 121 -10.91 0.98 7.22
N PRO A 122 -10.26 0.91 8.38
CA PRO A 122 -10.81 0.17 9.53
C PRO A 122 -12.22 0.65 9.88
N ILE A 123 -13.08 -0.28 10.28
CA ILE A 123 -14.41 0.02 10.82
C ILE A 123 -14.20 0.30 12.31
N SER A 124 -14.37 1.55 12.73
CA SER A 124 -14.34 1.90 14.14
C SER A 124 -15.49 1.19 14.87
N SER A 125 -15.15 0.27 15.78
CA SER A 125 -16.06 -0.31 16.77
C SER A 125 -16.40 0.67 17.87
#